data_AF-A0A850ER70-F1
#
_entry.id   AF-A0A850ER70-F1
#
_cell.length_a   1.000
_cell.length_b   1.000
_cell.length_c   1.000
_cell.angle_alpha   90.00
_cell.angle_beta   90.00
_cell.angle_gamma   90.00
#
_symmetry.space_group_name_H-M   'P 1'
#
loop_
_entity.id
_entity.type
_entity.pdbx_description
1 polymer ?
#
loop_
_entity_poly.entity_id
_entity_poly.type
_entity_poly.pdbx_seq_one_letter_code
_entity_poly.pdbx_strand_id
1 'polypeptide(L)'
;MNLHRYVGYRWSRGILLGLSVLLGTGTGASVFQPQAADAAAAQQTATVYKQFEKYVKNPDSLAQARNYLINHIKDVGVWQATVMTLHLENAQVAQLPIFSEKMYGEKVQTTIRAAAQPKELTYTGLLSKITDPNVRAVLIEARDKGYKLDSSEGMYYPVMHYEGFKIFKPFIQKDIAEYIDLMAVESNQPMTRDAAIVIGWDQVISRTLSKEAFVKKYPASNRKEAVKLKLSLSRVFFGASNTPAYDGPVGEPPKLNPKLRAAYETALNNGPGSSELLQTIAKLLELLDSSNDELTPEVQQFLDKHVK
;
A
#
# COMPACT_ATOMS: atom_id res chain seq x y z
N MET A 1 2.94 -21.33 -28.18
CA MET A 1 1.97 -20.53 -28.97
C MET A 1 2.08 -19.10 -28.47
N ASN A 2 2.68 -18.23 -29.29
CA ASN A 2 2.99 -16.83 -28.98
C ASN A 2 1.72 -15.99 -28.90
N LEU A 3 1.63 -15.10 -27.90
CA LEU A 3 0.87 -13.86 -27.98
C LEU A 3 1.40 -12.84 -26.97
N HIS A 4 2.42 -12.10 -27.41
CA HIS A 4 2.74 -10.78 -26.89
C HIS A 4 1.57 -9.85 -27.23
N ARG A 5 0.92 -9.25 -26.23
CA ARG A 5 0.13 -8.03 -26.41
C ARG A 5 0.84 -6.88 -25.69
N TYR A 6 1.71 -6.22 -26.45
CA TYR A 6 2.14 -4.87 -26.18
C TYR A 6 0.92 -3.94 -26.24
N VAL A 7 0.51 -3.39 -25.10
CA VAL A 7 -0.39 -2.24 -25.08
C VAL A 7 0.49 -1.01 -25.22
N GLY A 8 0.57 -0.51 -26.46
CA GLY A 8 1.23 0.75 -26.77
C GLY A 8 0.50 1.90 -26.08
N TYR A 9 1.11 2.45 -25.04
CA TYR A 9 0.71 3.75 -24.52
C TYR A 9 1.04 4.79 -25.60
N ARG A 10 0.01 5.38 -26.21
CA ARG A 10 0.14 6.61 -26.99
C ARG A 10 0.60 7.69 -26.03
N TRP A 11 1.87 8.07 -26.13
CA TRP A 11 2.39 9.28 -25.49
C TRP A 11 1.53 10.44 -25.97
N SER A 12 0.76 11.05 -25.06
CA SER A 12 0.30 12.41 -25.28
C SER A 12 1.57 13.26 -25.39
N ARG A 13 1.78 13.79 -26.60
CA ARG A 13 2.88 14.68 -26.94
C ARG A 13 2.99 15.76 -25.87
N GLY A 14 4.22 15.94 -25.38
CA GLY A 14 4.53 16.80 -24.26
C GLY A 14 3.95 18.20 -24.42
N ILE A 15 3.52 18.75 -23.29
CA ILE A 15 3.55 20.20 -23.12
C ILE A 15 5.03 20.55 -22.98
N LEU A 16 5.66 20.79 -24.14
CA LEU A 16 6.84 21.63 -24.20
C LEU A 16 6.42 22.96 -23.56
N LEU A 17 7.03 23.30 -22.42
CA LEU A 17 7.16 24.69 -21.99
C LEU A 17 8.04 25.38 -23.03
N GLY A 18 7.46 25.70 -24.18
CA GLY A 18 8.04 26.57 -25.18
C GLY A 18 7.95 27.99 -24.65
N LEU A 19 9.04 28.49 -24.07
CA LEU A 19 9.28 29.92 -23.97
C LEU A 19 9.49 30.45 -25.39
N SER A 20 8.41 30.79 -26.07
CA SER A 20 8.47 31.53 -27.33
C SER A 20 8.93 32.95 -27.02
N VAL A 21 10.21 33.24 -27.28
CA VAL A 21 10.72 34.61 -27.34
C VAL A 21 10.20 35.22 -28.64
N LEU A 22 9.03 35.85 -28.57
CA LEU A 22 8.56 36.76 -29.62
C LEU A 22 9.35 38.07 -29.50
N LEU A 23 10.35 38.24 -30.36
CA LEU A 23 10.93 39.56 -30.62
C LEU A 23 9.95 40.36 -31.50
N GLY A 24 8.87 40.83 -30.86
CA GLY A 24 7.94 41.78 -31.45
C GLY A 24 8.28 43.18 -30.97
N THR A 25 8.76 44.05 -31.86
CA THR A 25 8.82 45.49 -31.62
C THR A 25 7.40 46.04 -31.67
N GLY A 26 6.68 45.93 -30.56
CA GLY A 26 5.29 46.36 -30.43
C GLY A 26 4.97 46.64 -28.97
N THR A 27 4.63 47.88 -28.68
CA THR A 27 4.29 48.43 -27.37
C THR A 27 3.27 47.58 -26.60
N GLY A 28 3.62 47.16 -25.38
CA GLY A 28 2.65 46.75 -24.36
C GLY A 28 2.40 45.24 -24.20
N ALA A 29 3.44 44.43 -24.02
CA ALA A 29 3.29 43.13 -23.37
C ALA A 29 4.39 42.98 -22.31
N SER A 30 4.00 42.91 -21.04
CA SER A 30 4.89 42.58 -19.93
C SER A 30 5.43 41.16 -20.12
N VAL A 31 6.63 41.06 -20.69
CA VAL A 31 7.40 39.82 -20.76
C VAL A 31 7.73 39.44 -19.32
N PHE A 32 7.05 38.41 -18.79
CA PHE A 32 7.44 37.78 -17.53
C PHE A 32 8.80 37.10 -17.75
N GLN A 33 9.88 37.83 -17.48
CA GLN A 33 11.18 37.19 -17.29
C GLN A 33 11.14 36.48 -15.94
N PRO A 34 11.34 35.15 -15.88
CA PRO A 34 11.45 34.46 -14.61
C PRO A 34 12.59 35.08 -13.81
N GLN A 35 12.33 35.38 -12.54
CA GLN A 35 13.30 36.03 -11.67
C GLN A 35 14.51 35.07 -11.51
N ALA A 36 15.74 35.58 -11.40
CA ALA A 36 16.93 34.73 -11.28
C ALA A 36 16.84 33.71 -10.12
N ALA A 37 16.08 34.04 -9.07
CA ALA A 37 15.75 33.13 -7.97
C ALA A 37 14.89 31.92 -8.41
N ASP A 38 13.90 32.12 -9.29
CA ASP A 38 13.06 31.05 -9.82
C ASP A 38 13.86 30.09 -10.71
N ALA A 39 14.77 30.63 -11.52
CA ALA A 39 15.67 29.84 -12.35
C ALA A 39 16.64 29.00 -11.51
N ALA A 40 17.19 29.57 -10.43
CA ALA A 40 18.06 28.86 -9.50
C ALA A 40 17.31 27.74 -8.75
N ALA A 41 16.09 28.01 -8.28
CA ALA A 41 15.25 27.01 -7.60
C ALA A 41 14.85 25.84 -8.53
N ALA A 42 14.53 26.14 -9.80
CA ALA A 42 14.25 25.12 -10.82
C ALA A 42 15.48 24.24 -11.09
N GLN A 43 16.67 24.84 -11.18
CA GLN A 43 17.93 24.12 -11.38
C GLN A 43 18.28 23.22 -10.18
N GLN A 44 18.06 23.70 -8.95
CA GLN A 44 18.25 22.91 -7.73
C GLN A 44 17.29 21.72 -7.70
N THR A 45 16.00 21.95 -7.98
CA THR A 45 14.99 20.89 -8.06
C THR A 45 15.39 19.81 -9.07
N ALA A 46 15.83 20.20 -10.27
CA ALA A 46 16.26 19.28 -11.30
C ALA A 46 17.52 18.48 -10.90
N THR A 47 18.43 19.09 -10.16
CA THR A 47 19.66 18.45 -9.67
C THR A 47 19.34 17.39 -8.62
N VAL A 48 18.49 17.74 -7.64
CA VAL A 48 18.04 16.81 -6.59
C VAL A 48 17.32 15.60 -7.20
N TYR A 49 16.38 15.86 -8.11
CA TYR A 49 15.63 14.80 -8.79
C TYR A 49 16.56 13.85 -9.56
N LYS A 50 17.47 14.39 -10.39
CA LYS A 50 18.41 13.56 -11.17
C LYS A 50 19.32 12.71 -10.29
N GLN A 51 19.78 13.26 -9.18
CA GLN A 51 20.64 12.52 -8.25
C GLN A 51 19.87 11.39 -7.54
N PHE A 52 18.64 11.66 -7.10
CA PHE A 52 17.76 10.62 -6.56
C PHE A 52 17.50 9.50 -7.59
N GLU A 53 17.18 9.87 -8.83
CA GLU A 53 16.92 8.93 -9.93
C GLU A 53 18.11 8.01 -10.20
N LYS A 54 19.34 8.53 -10.07
CA LYS A 54 20.56 7.73 -10.19
C LYS A 54 20.64 6.65 -9.09
N TYR A 55 20.27 6.97 -7.86
CA TYR A 55 20.29 6.01 -6.76
C TYR A 55 19.15 4.99 -6.85
N VAL A 56 17.92 5.44 -7.14
CA VAL A 56 16.74 4.55 -7.06
C VAL A 56 16.70 3.50 -8.18
N LYS A 57 17.36 3.78 -9.32
CA LYS A 57 17.46 2.84 -10.46
C LYS A 57 18.44 1.70 -10.25
N ASN A 58 19.35 1.82 -9.27
CA ASN A 58 20.30 0.77 -8.96
C ASN A 58 19.90 0.08 -7.64
N PRO A 59 19.55 -1.22 -7.65
CA PRO A 59 19.18 -1.99 -6.46
C PRO A 59 20.18 -1.93 -5.30
N ASP A 60 21.47 -1.85 -5.62
CA ASP A 60 22.54 -1.79 -4.62
C ASP A 60 22.59 -0.45 -3.89
N SER A 61 22.07 0.61 -4.52
CA SER A 61 21.98 1.94 -3.92
C SER A 61 20.60 2.28 -3.35
N LEU A 62 19.71 1.31 -3.16
CA LEU A 62 18.35 1.55 -2.68
C LEU A 62 18.30 2.20 -1.28
N ALA A 63 19.19 1.80 -0.37
CA ALA A 63 19.31 2.43 0.95
C ALA A 63 19.75 3.89 0.84
N GLN A 64 20.69 4.17 -0.06
CA GLN A 64 21.16 5.52 -0.38
C GLN A 64 20.04 6.35 -1.01
N ALA A 65 19.23 5.78 -1.91
CA ALA A 65 18.08 6.44 -2.51
C ALA A 65 17.06 6.88 -1.44
N ARG A 66 16.74 5.98 -0.50
CA ARG A 66 15.85 6.28 0.62
C ARG A 66 16.40 7.41 1.48
N ASN A 67 17.66 7.30 1.91
CA ASN A 67 18.27 8.31 2.77
C ASN A 67 18.37 9.67 2.06
N TYR A 68 18.70 9.66 0.77
CA TYR A 68 18.74 10.86 -0.06
C TYR A 68 17.38 11.53 -0.14
N LEU A 69 16.30 10.76 -0.39
CA LEU A 69 14.95 11.32 -0.40
C LEU A 69 14.56 11.93 0.94
N ILE A 70 14.84 11.26 2.06
CA ILE A 70 14.56 11.78 3.41
C ILE A 70 15.18 13.17 3.62
N ASN A 71 16.43 13.34 3.18
CA ASN A 71 17.17 14.58 3.41
C ASN A 71 16.78 15.71 2.44
N HIS A 72 16.30 15.37 1.24
CA HIS A 72 16.12 16.33 0.15
C HIS A 72 14.67 16.50 -0.36
N ILE A 73 13.69 15.78 0.21
CA ILE A 73 12.30 15.88 -0.26
C ILE A 73 11.71 17.30 -0.14
N LYS A 74 12.19 18.09 0.82
CA LYS A 74 11.80 19.50 1.00
C LYS A 74 12.42 20.45 -0.04
N ASP A 75 13.45 19.99 -0.76
CA ASP A 75 14.21 20.80 -1.73
C ASP A 75 13.62 20.72 -3.15
N VAL A 76 12.47 20.06 -3.31
CA VAL A 76 11.79 19.87 -4.60
C VAL A 76 10.31 20.25 -4.51
N GLY A 77 9.69 20.54 -5.65
CA GLY A 77 8.25 20.78 -5.72
C GLY A 77 7.43 19.53 -5.39
N VAL A 78 6.18 19.74 -4.97
CA VAL A 78 5.23 18.67 -4.56
C VAL A 78 5.10 17.56 -5.60
N TRP A 79 5.10 17.93 -6.88
CA TRP A 79 5.02 16.95 -7.96
C TRP A 79 6.27 16.06 -8.02
N GLN A 80 7.47 16.63 -8.01
CA GLN A 80 8.72 15.86 -8.00
C GLN A 80 8.83 15.01 -6.73
N ALA A 81 8.51 15.56 -5.55
CA ALA A 81 8.49 14.80 -4.30
C ALA A 81 7.57 13.57 -4.43
N THR A 82 6.38 13.75 -4.99
CA THR A 82 5.41 12.65 -5.21
C THR A 82 5.98 11.57 -6.11
N VAL A 83 6.57 11.95 -7.24
CA VAL A 83 7.19 11.01 -8.19
C VAL A 83 8.36 10.27 -7.54
N MET A 84 9.24 10.98 -6.81
CA MET A 84 10.37 10.38 -6.12
C MET A 84 9.91 9.37 -5.05
N THR A 85 8.88 9.70 -4.27
CA THR A 85 8.29 8.77 -3.29
C THR A 85 7.72 7.52 -3.95
N LEU A 86 6.99 7.66 -5.08
CA LEU A 86 6.45 6.53 -5.83
C LEU A 86 7.55 5.65 -6.44
N HIS A 87 8.62 6.25 -6.97
CA HIS A 87 9.76 5.51 -7.51
C HIS A 87 10.51 4.74 -6.41
N LEU A 88 10.69 5.34 -5.23
CA LEU A 88 11.27 4.65 -4.08
C LEU A 88 10.43 3.45 -3.66
N GLU A 89 9.11 3.64 -3.52
CA GLU A 89 8.19 2.55 -3.17
C GLU A 89 8.26 1.41 -4.20
N ASN A 90 8.17 1.73 -5.50
CA ASN A 90 8.23 0.73 -6.56
C ASN A 90 9.56 -0.03 -6.55
N ALA A 91 10.68 0.65 -6.33
CA ALA A 91 11.99 0.01 -6.26
C ALA A 91 12.13 -0.91 -5.03
N GLN A 92 11.59 -0.51 -3.88
CA GLN A 92 11.52 -1.36 -2.69
C GLN A 92 10.63 -2.59 -2.90
N VAL A 93 9.44 -2.41 -3.47
CA VAL A 93 8.54 -3.53 -3.79
C VAL A 93 9.21 -4.52 -4.76
N ALA A 94 9.89 -4.01 -5.79
CA ALA A 94 10.58 -4.84 -6.77
C ALA A 94 11.78 -5.60 -6.15
N GLN A 95 12.49 -4.98 -5.21
CA GLN A 95 13.67 -5.57 -4.59
C GLN A 95 13.34 -6.51 -3.42
N LEU A 96 12.14 -6.41 -2.84
CA LEU A 96 11.76 -7.16 -1.64
C LEU A 96 11.93 -8.68 -1.79
N PRO A 97 11.47 -9.35 -2.87
CA PRO A 97 11.66 -10.80 -3.02
C PRO A 97 13.14 -11.18 -3.08
N ILE A 98 13.94 -10.44 -3.84
CA ILE A 98 15.39 -10.68 -3.99
C ILE A 98 16.11 -10.50 -2.65
N PHE A 99 15.75 -9.47 -1.89
CA PHE A 99 16.32 -9.23 -0.58
C PHE A 99 15.88 -10.29 0.46
N SER A 100 14.67 -10.84 0.33
CA SER A 100 14.15 -11.88 1.23
C SER A 100 15.02 -13.13 1.25
N GLU A 101 15.66 -13.50 0.14
CA GLU A 101 16.59 -14.63 0.09
C GLU A 101 17.76 -14.49 1.08
N LYS A 102 18.27 -13.26 1.28
CA LYS A 102 19.31 -13.02 2.30
C LYS A 102 18.81 -13.29 3.71
N MET A 103 17.53 -12.99 3.96
CA MET A 103 16.90 -13.20 5.26
C MET A 103 16.66 -14.69 5.51
N TYR A 104 16.36 -15.49 4.50
CA TYR A 104 16.10 -16.93 4.62
C TYR A 104 17.34 -17.79 4.88
N GLY A 105 18.55 -17.24 4.78
CA GLY A 105 19.77 -17.97 5.11
C GLY A 105 19.72 -18.55 6.53
N GLU A 106 20.10 -19.82 6.69
CA GLU A 106 19.98 -20.59 7.93
C GLU A 106 20.60 -19.87 9.14
N LYS A 107 21.81 -19.33 8.96
CA LYS A 107 22.51 -18.55 10.00
C LYS A 107 21.73 -17.29 10.41
N VAL A 108 21.09 -16.60 9.46
CA VAL A 108 20.28 -15.41 9.73
C VAL A 108 19.02 -15.82 10.51
N GLN A 109 18.29 -16.83 10.04
CA GLN A 109 17.07 -17.32 10.71
C GLN A 109 17.33 -17.79 12.15
N THR A 110 18.35 -18.63 12.35
CA THR A 110 18.69 -19.18 13.67
C THR A 110 19.14 -18.08 14.64
N THR A 111 19.92 -17.12 14.17
CA THR A 111 20.39 -15.98 15.00
C THR A 111 19.24 -15.05 15.37
N ILE A 112 18.33 -14.74 14.43
CA ILE A 112 17.13 -13.95 14.73
C ILE A 112 16.25 -14.70 15.73
N ARG A 113 16.02 -16.01 15.54
CA ARG A 113 15.21 -16.84 16.45
C ARG A 113 15.74 -16.81 17.88
N ALA A 114 17.06 -16.89 18.06
CA ALA A 114 17.68 -16.83 19.38
C ALA A 114 17.56 -15.46 20.06
N ALA A 115 17.50 -14.38 19.28
CA ALA A 115 17.44 -13.00 19.80
C ALA A 115 16.01 -12.44 19.94
N ALA A 116 15.07 -12.92 19.11
CA ALA A 116 13.70 -12.45 19.03
C ALA A 116 12.97 -12.61 20.37
N GLN A 117 12.10 -11.64 20.66
CA GLN A 117 11.24 -11.67 21.85
C GLN A 117 9.78 -11.78 21.41
N PRO A 118 8.90 -12.34 22.26
CA PRO A 118 7.50 -12.54 21.90
C PRO A 118 6.73 -11.25 21.61
N LYS A 119 7.18 -10.12 22.20
CA LYS A 119 6.36 -8.90 22.27
C LYS A 119 6.52 -7.95 21.09
N GLU A 120 7.68 -7.89 20.42
CA GLU A 120 7.84 -7.05 19.22
C GLU A 120 9.15 -7.35 18.47
N LEU A 121 9.05 -7.58 17.16
CA LEU A 121 10.17 -7.87 16.27
C LEU A 121 10.67 -6.58 15.60
N THR A 122 11.61 -5.88 16.26
CA THR A 122 12.18 -4.62 15.75
C THR A 122 13.67 -4.76 15.45
N TYR A 123 14.17 -4.02 14.44
CA TYR A 123 15.61 -3.99 14.16
C TYR A 123 16.41 -3.45 15.34
N THR A 124 15.93 -2.43 16.04
CA THR A 124 16.61 -1.89 17.22
C THR A 124 16.77 -2.96 18.30
N GLY A 125 15.70 -3.71 18.60
CA GLY A 125 15.74 -4.78 19.61
C GLY A 125 16.61 -5.98 19.20
N LEU A 126 16.64 -6.32 17.90
CA LEU A 126 17.52 -7.39 17.41
C LEU A 126 18.98 -6.96 17.40
N LEU A 127 19.28 -5.76 16.90
CA LEU A 127 20.64 -5.22 16.79
C LEU A 127 21.26 -4.88 18.15
N SER A 128 20.47 -4.76 19.22
CA SER A 128 21.03 -4.63 20.58
C SER A 128 21.52 -5.96 21.17
N LYS A 129 21.13 -7.10 20.58
CA LYS A 129 21.46 -8.45 21.09
C LYS A 129 22.36 -9.24 20.15
N ILE A 130 22.15 -9.09 18.83
CA ILE A 130 22.92 -9.83 17.83
C ILE A 130 24.26 -9.14 17.63
N THR A 131 25.34 -9.87 17.93
CA THR A 131 26.73 -9.40 17.76
C THR A 131 27.37 -9.90 16.47
N ASP A 132 26.84 -10.96 15.85
CA ASP A 132 27.39 -11.52 14.60
C ASP A 132 27.41 -10.46 13.48
N PRO A 133 28.58 -10.09 12.95
CA PRO A 133 28.70 -8.97 12.01
C PRO A 133 27.96 -9.22 10.70
N ASN A 134 27.89 -10.47 10.22
CA ASN A 134 27.24 -10.81 8.95
C ASN A 134 25.72 -10.72 9.09
N VAL A 135 25.15 -11.24 10.20
CA VAL A 135 23.70 -11.13 10.46
C VAL A 135 23.32 -9.68 10.70
N ARG A 136 24.12 -8.92 11.45
CA ARG A 136 23.90 -7.48 11.65
C ARG A 136 23.89 -6.72 10.33
N ALA A 137 24.81 -7.02 9.41
CA ALA A 137 24.86 -6.38 8.10
C ALA A 137 23.56 -6.59 7.31
N VAL A 138 23.01 -7.81 7.30
CA VAL A 138 21.72 -8.10 6.65
C VAL A 138 20.57 -7.31 7.30
N LEU A 139 20.49 -7.28 8.63
CA LEU A 139 19.45 -6.55 9.36
C LEU A 139 19.52 -5.04 9.14
N ILE A 140 20.74 -4.48 9.13
CA ILE A 140 20.99 -3.07 8.84
C ILE A 140 20.61 -2.75 7.39
N GLU A 141 21.01 -3.58 6.43
CA GLU A 141 20.65 -3.40 5.02
C GLU A 141 19.13 -3.42 4.84
N ALA A 142 18.42 -4.33 5.51
CA ALA A 142 16.96 -4.43 5.47
C ALA A 142 16.27 -3.15 5.99
N ARG A 143 16.70 -2.69 7.18
CA ARG A 143 16.22 -1.47 7.81
C ARG A 143 16.45 -0.26 6.91
N ASP A 144 17.66 -0.12 6.39
CA ASP A 144 18.07 1.06 5.62
C ASP A 144 17.43 1.08 4.23
N LYS A 145 17.12 -0.09 3.66
CA LYS A 145 16.28 -0.23 2.47
C LYS A 145 14.80 0.08 2.73
N GLY A 146 14.37 0.25 3.97
CA GLY A 146 13.00 0.65 4.31
C GLY A 146 12.03 -0.53 4.45
N TYR A 147 12.53 -1.70 4.79
CA TYR A 147 11.70 -2.82 5.21
C TYR A 147 11.49 -2.80 6.72
N LYS A 148 10.54 -3.61 7.18
CA LYS A 148 10.43 -4.06 8.57
C LYS A 148 10.41 -5.57 8.59
N LEU A 149 10.57 -6.17 9.76
CA LEU A 149 10.47 -7.61 9.90
C LEU A 149 9.05 -8.02 10.28
N ASP A 150 8.67 -9.18 9.77
CA ASP A 150 7.51 -9.94 10.20
C ASP A 150 7.95 -11.40 10.40
N SER A 151 7.08 -12.20 11.00
CA SER A 151 7.29 -13.63 11.17
C SER A 151 5.99 -14.40 10.97
N SER A 152 6.05 -15.58 10.38
CA SER A 152 4.96 -16.56 10.37
C SER A 152 5.57 -17.95 10.37
N GLU A 153 4.88 -18.92 10.99
CA GLU A 153 5.31 -20.33 11.01
C GLU A 153 6.79 -20.55 11.44
N GLY A 154 7.30 -19.71 12.35
CA GLY A 154 8.67 -19.80 12.85
C GLY A 154 9.77 -19.27 11.91
N MET A 155 9.38 -18.64 10.81
CA MET A 155 10.24 -17.96 9.84
C MET A 155 10.20 -16.45 10.02
N TYR A 156 11.31 -15.77 9.76
CA TYR A 156 11.44 -14.31 9.81
C TYR A 156 11.70 -13.75 8.41
N TYR A 157 10.93 -12.77 7.98
CA TYR A 157 11.05 -12.23 6.62
C TYR A 157 10.83 -10.71 6.59
N PRO A 158 11.40 -10.01 5.61
CA PRO A 158 11.17 -8.60 5.44
C PRO A 158 9.80 -8.37 4.80
N VAL A 159 9.15 -7.28 5.19
CA VAL A 159 7.95 -6.74 4.53
C VAL A 159 8.10 -5.23 4.36
N MET A 160 7.29 -4.64 3.48
CA MET A 160 7.27 -3.17 3.30
C MET A 160 6.96 -2.46 4.62
N HIS A 161 7.73 -1.42 4.95
CA HIS A 161 7.48 -0.55 6.12
C HIS A 161 6.79 0.75 5.72
N TYR A 162 5.50 0.68 5.41
CA TYR A 162 4.72 1.85 4.97
C TYR A 162 4.57 2.93 6.06
N GLU A 163 4.64 2.57 7.34
CA GLU A 163 4.71 3.57 8.42
C GLU A 163 5.92 4.51 8.23
N GLY A 164 7.06 3.96 7.79
CA GLY A 164 8.27 4.72 7.48
C GLY A 164 8.16 5.64 6.26
N PHE A 165 7.07 5.57 5.47
CA PHE A 165 6.77 6.51 4.39
C PHE A 165 6.02 7.76 4.87
N LYS A 166 5.43 7.74 6.07
CA LYS A 166 4.61 8.87 6.55
C LYS A 166 5.38 10.17 6.67
N ILE A 167 6.71 10.10 6.85
CA ILE A 167 7.61 11.26 6.83
C ILE A 167 7.56 12.06 5.52
N PHE A 168 7.14 11.46 4.41
CA PHE A 168 7.03 12.11 3.11
C PHE A 168 5.70 12.82 2.89
N LYS A 169 4.66 12.48 3.67
CA LYS A 169 3.28 12.99 3.50
C LYS A 169 3.18 14.52 3.41
N PRO A 170 3.92 15.32 4.20
CA PRO A 170 3.83 16.78 4.12
C PRO A 170 4.30 17.37 2.78
N PHE A 171 5.03 16.61 1.97
CA PHE A 171 5.71 17.10 0.77
C PHE A 171 5.10 16.58 -0.53
N ILE A 172 4.13 15.66 -0.47
CA ILE A 172 3.59 14.94 -1.63
C ILE A 172 2.10 15.27 -1.84
N GLN A 173 1.57 14.84 -2.99
CA GLN A 173 0.14 14.99 -3.29
C GLN A 173 -0.72 14.22 -2.27
N LYS A 174 -1.91 14.78 -1.99
CA LYS A 174 -2.83 14.28 -0.96
C LYS A 174 -3.29 12.84 -1.21
N ASP A 175 -3.46 12.47 -2.48
CA ASP A 175 -3.85 11.11 -2.86
C ASP A 175 -2.75 10.11 -2.46
N ILE A 176 -1.48 10.39 -2.75
CA ILE A 176 -0.38 9.50 -2.36
C ILE A 176 -0.17 9.50 -0.84
N ALA A 177 -0.40 10.64 -0.17
CA ALA A 177 -0.34 10.69 1.29
C ALA A 177 -1.41 9.81 1.96
N GLU A 178 -2.66 9.83 1.46
CA GLU A 178 -3.74 8.96 1.97
C GLU A 178 -3.53 7.49 1.58
N TYR A 179 -2.99 7.23 0.40
CA TYR A 179 -2.58 5.88 0.00
C TYR A 179 -1.56 5.28 0.98
N ILE A 180 -0.54 6.05 1.39
CA ILE A 180 0.45 5.62 2.38
C ILE A 180 -0.22 5.26 3.72
N ASP A 181 -1.24 6.00 4.16
CA ASP A 181 -1.97 5.67 5.38
C ASP A 181 -2.71 4.32 5.26
N LEU A 182 -3.38 4.07 4.14
CA LEU A 182 -4.05 2.79 3.88
C LEU A 182 -3.05 1.63 3.92
N MET A 183 -1.90 1.80 3.25
CA MET A 183 -0.89 0.76 3.18
C MET A 183 -0.16 0.57 4.53
N ALA A 184 0.00 1.63 5.32
CA ALA A 184 0.57 1.56 6.66
C ALA A 184 -0.31 0.69 7.58
N VAL A 185 -1.62 0.92 7.58
CA VAL A 185 -2.59 0.10 8.35
C VAL A 185 -2.47 -1.38 7.99
N GLU A 186 -2.45 -1.71 6.70
CA GLU A 186 -2.35 -3.11 6.24
C GLU A 186 -0.99 -3.74 6.58
N SER A 187 0.10 -2.99 6.42
CA SER A 187 1.43 -3.51 6.74
C SER A 187 1.61 -3.71 8.25
N ASN A 188 1.07 -2.83 9.09
CA ASN A 188 1.24 -2.84 10.55
C ASN A 188 0.43 -3.93 11.23
N GLN A 189 -0.78 -4.18 10.73
CA GLN A 189 -1.64 -5.22 11.26
C GLN A 189 -2.30 -5.94 10.08
N PRO A 190 -1.63 -6.94 9.49
CA PRO A 190 -2.17 -7.70 8.36
C PRO A 190 -3.56 -8.25 8.68
N MET A 191 -4.48 -8.16 7.72
CA MET A 191 -5.84 -8.70 7.87
C MET A 191 -5.85 -10.22 8.06
N THR A 192 -4.93 -10.92 7.39
CA THR A 192 -4.88 -12.38 7.38
C THR A 192 -3.50 -12.92 7.73
N ARG A 193 -3.48 -14.03 8.45
CA ARG A 193 -2.28 -14.82 8.77
C ARG A 193 -2.68 -16.29 8.81
N ASP A 194 -1.86 -17.17 8.23
CA ASP A 194 -2.10 -18.62 8.16
C ASP A 194 -3.54 -18.97 7.71
N ALA A 195 -3.98 -18.30 6.64
CA ALA A 195 -5.34 -18.40 6.07
C ALA A 195 -6.51 -18.08 7.05
N ALA A 196 -6.24 -17.47 8.21
CA ALA A 196 -7.22 -16.95 9.14
C ALA A 196 -7.35 -15.42 9.02
N ILE A 197 -8.51 -14.87 9.37
CA ILE A 197 -8.65 -13.43 9.63
C ILE A 197 -8.22 -13.19 11.07
N VAL A 198 -7.24 -12.31 11.27
CA VAL A 198 -6.61 -12.08 12.59
C VAL A 198 -6.92 -10.69 13.17
N ILE A 199 -7.89 -10.00 12.57
CA ILE A 199 -8.43 -8.71 13.03
C ILE A 199 -9.94 -8.83 13.23
N GLY A 200 -10.57 -7.85 13.87
CA GLY A 200 -12.02 -7.82 14.03
C GLY A 200 -12.77 -7.65 12.69
N TRP A 201 -13.99 -8.19 12.59
CA TRP A 201 -14.85 -8.03 11.39
C TRP A 201 -15.19 -6.57 11.09
N ASP A 202 -15.36 -5.76 12.14
CA ASP A 202 -15.50 -4.29 12.07
C ASP A 202 -14.27 -3.64 11.40
N GLN A 203 -13.07 -4.14 11.72
CA GLN A 203 -11.83 -3.68 11.11
C GLN A 203 -11.73 -4.12 9.63
N VAL A 204 -12.18 -5.35 9.30
CA VAL A 204 -12.24 -5.81 7.90
C VAL A 204 -13.14 -4.89 7.06
N ILE A 205 -14.34 -4.58 7.56
CA ILE A 205 -15.30 -3.74 6.85
C ILE A 205 -14.79 -2.30 6.76
N SER A 206 -14.36 -1.68 7.87
CA SER A 206 -13.89 -0.29 7.87
C SER A 206 -12.66 -0.05 6.98
N ARG A 207 -11.72 -1.01 6.92
CA ARG A 207 -10.59 -0.94 5.98
C ARG A 207 -11.04 -1.03 4.52
N THR A 208 -12.04 -1.86 4.24
CA THR A 208 -12.62 -1.98 2.89
C THR A 208 -13.34 -0.70 2.49
N LEU A 209 -14.12 -0.10 3.40
CA LEU A 209 -14.76 1.20 3.19
C LEU A 209 -13.73 2.32 2.94
N SER A 210 -12.63 2.33 3.68
CA SER A 210 -11.56 3.32 3.50
C SER A 210 -10.93 3.24 2.11
N LYS A 211 -10.74 2.02 1.59
CA LYS A 211 -10.24 1.81 0.22
C LYS A 211 -11.28 2.17 -0.83
N GLU A 212 -12.56 1.87 -0.61
CA GLU A 212 -13.64 2.28 -1.51
C GLU A 212 -13.72 3.81 -1.59
N ALA A 213 -13.67 4.48 -0.44
CA ALA A 213 -13.66 5.93 -0.34
C ALA A 213 -12.46 6.53 -1.08
N PHE A 214 -11.27 5.94 -0.95
CA PHE A 214 -10.08 6.36 -1.70
C PHE A 214 -10.31 6.28 -3.22
N VAL A 215 -10.80 5.15 -3.72
CA VAL A 215 -11.05 4.93 -5.15
C VAL A 215 -12.07 5.93 -5.70
N LYS A 216 -13.10 6.27 -4.92
CA LYS A 216 -14.11 7.26 -5.28
C LYS A 216 -13.57 8.70 -5.24
N LYS A 217 -12.81 9.03 -4.18
CA LYS A 217 -12.26 10.38 -3.94
C LYS A 217 -11.13 10.74 -4.91
N TYR A 218 -10.34 9.75 -5.33
CA TYR A 218 -9.16 9.98 -6.18
C TYR A 218 -9.20 9.18 -7.49
N PRO A 219 -10.14 9.49 -8.40
CA PRO A 219 -10.31 8.74 -9.64
C PRO A 219 -9.12 8.85 -10.61
N ALA A 220 -8.27 9.88 -10.44
CA ALA A 220 -7.08 10.11 -11.25
C ALA A 220 -5.77 9.71 -10.54
N SER A 221 -5.82 9.16 -9.32
CA SER A 221 -4.61 8.75 -8.62
C SER A 221 -3.90 7.63 -9.35
N ASN A 222 -2.56 7.71 -9.41
CA ASN A 222 -1.73 6.61 -9.91
C ASN A 222 -1.91 5.31 -9.11
N ARG A 223 -2.38 5.40 -7.85
CA ARG A 223 -2.58 4.25 -6.95
C ARG A 223 -4.01 3.72 -6.91
N LYS A 224 -4.95 4.33 -7.63
CA LYS A 224 -6.37 3.92 -7.64
C LYS A 224 -6.55 2.42 -7.93
N GLU A 225 -6.00 1.92 -9.03
CA GLU A 225 -6.20 0.52 -9.42
C GLU A 225 -5.52 -0.45 -8.45
N ALA A 226 -4.36 -0.08 -7.89
CA ALA A 226 -3.70 -0.86 -6.85
C ALA A 226 -4.53 -0.95 -5.56
N VAL A 227 -5.19 0.14 -5.16
CA VAL A 227 -6.12 0.15 -4.01
C VAL A 227 -7.39 -0.64 -4.31
N LYS A 228 -7.94 -0.51 -5.52
CA LYS A 228 -9.12 -1.26 -5.96
C LYS A 228 -8.90 -2.78 -5.87
N LEU A 229 -7.74 -3.27 -6.33
CA LEU A 229 -7.37 -4.69 -6.21
C LEU A 229 -7.24 -5.16 -4.74
N LYS A 230 -7.03 -4.24 -3.80
CA LYS A 230 -6.90 -4.51 -2.36
C LYS A 230 -8.19 -4.33 -1.56
N LEU A 231 -9.32 -4.06 -2.22
CA LEU A 231 -10.63 -4.00 -1.56
C LEU A 231 -10.93 -5.30 -0.81
N SER A 232 -10.47 -6.45 -1.33
CA SER A 232 -10.62 -7.76 -0.67
C SER A 232 -12.08 -8.05 -0.30
N LEU A 233 -13.03 -7.76 -1.19
CA LEU A 233 -14.47 -7.98 -0.96
C LEU A 233 -14.76 -9.43 -0.54
N SER A 234 -14.03 -10.39 -1.08
CA SER A 234 -14.13 -11.79 -0.67
C SER A 234 -13.89 -12.00 0.83
N ARG A 235 -13.01 -11.22 1.47
CA ARG A 235 -12.78 -11.30 2.91
C ARG A 235 -13.95 -10.76 3.71
N VAL A 236 -14.63 -9.72 3.22
CA VAL A 236 -15.84 -9.19 3.87
C VAL A 236 -16.94 -10.24 3.85
N PHE A 237 -17.19 -10.84 2.69
CA PHE A 237 -18.39 -11.66 2.49
C PHE A 237 -18.21 -13.16 2.72
N PHE A 238 -17.01 -13.72 2.44
CA PHE A 238 -16.75 -15.15 2.58
C PHE A 238 -15.76 -15.48 3.71
N GLY A 239 -15.03 -14.47 4.22
CA GLY A 239 -14.01 -14.66 5.24
C GLY A 239 -12.72 -15.28 4.71
N ALA A 240 -12.12 -16.16 5.50
CA ALA A 240 -10.92 -16.92 5.14
C ALA A 240 -11.07 -18.40 5.50
N SER A 241 -10.19 -19.27 5.00
CA SER A 241 -10.32 -20.71 5.18
C SER A 241 -10.40 -21.12 6.65
N ASN A 242 -9.58 -20.51 7.50
CA ASN A 242 -9.54 -20.78 8.95
C ASN A 242 -10.42 -19.82 9.76
N THR A 243 -11.15 -18.93 9.09
CA THR A 243 -12.10 -17.99 9.71
C THR A 243 -13.23 -17.71 8.72
N PRO A 244 -14.03 -18.73 8.37
CA PRO A 244 -15.04 -18.58 7.34
C PRO A 244 -16.14 -17.63 7.83
N ALA A 245 -16.74 -16.90 6.89
CA ALA A 245 -17.92 -16.07 7.19
C ALA A 245 -19.15 -16.93 7.51
N TYR A 246 -19.23 -18.13 6.93
CA TYR A 246 -20.31 -19.08 7.11
C TYR A 246 -19.76 -20.41 7.62
N ASP A 247 -20.31 -20.93 8.71
CA ASP A 247 -19.88 -22.20 9.32
C ASP A 247 -21.08 -22.92 9.95
N GLY A 248 -20.96 -24.22 10.16
CA GLY A 248 -22.03 -25.04 10.72
C GLY A 248 -21.64 -26.51 10.85
N PRO A 249 -22.38 -27.30 11.66
CA PRO A 249 -22.13 -28.73 11.76
C PRO A 249 -22.39 -29.43 10.42
N VAL A 250 -21.66 -30.53 10.19
CA VAL A 250 -21.80 -31.31 8.96
C VAL A 250 -23.24 -31.82 8.85
N GLY A 251 -23.88 -31.55 7.71
CA GLY A 251 -25.27 -31.94 7.45
C GLY A 251 -26.31 -30.85 7.71
N GLU A 252 -25.89 -29.69 8.24
CA GLU A 252 -26.74 -28.51 8.38
C GLU A 252 -26.29 -27.39 7.41
N PRO A 253 -27.20 -26.51 6.97
CA PRO A 253 -26.81 -25.32 6.22
C PRO A 253 -25.85 -24.44 7.03
N PRO A 254 -24.69 -24.04 6.48
CA PRO A 254 -23.77 -23.12 7.15
C PRO A 254 -24.46 -21.79 7.45
N LYS A 255 -24.20 -21.20 8.61
CA LYS A 255 -24.80 -19.92 9.03
C LYS A 255 -23.78 -18.81 9.10
N LEU A 256 -24.22 -17.58 8.83
CA LEU A 256 -23.40 -16.39 8.98
C LEU A 256 -22.86 -16.29 10.41
N ASN A 257 -21.57 -15.99 10.53
CA ASN A 257 -20.96 -15.72 11.82
C ASN A 257 -21.68 -14.57 12.53
N PRO A 258 -22.22 -14.75 13.75
CA PRO A 258 -23.00 -13.73 14.43
C PRO A 258 -22.20 -12.44 14.72
N LYS A 259 -20.87 -12.55 14.89
CA LYS A 259 -20.01 -11.37 15.05
C LYS A 259 -19.87 -10.59 13.74
N LEU A 260 -19.86 -11.27 12.60
CA LEU A 260 -19.85 -10.61 11.29
C LEU A 260 -21.19 -9.94 11.02
N ARG A 261 -22.31 -10.60 11.35
CA ARG A 261 -23.64 -10.00 11.26
C ARG A 261 -23.73 -8.70 12.06
N ALA A 262 -23.33 -8.71 13.33
CA ALA A 262 -23.30 -7.51 14.16
C ALA A 262 -22.39 -6.40 13.57
N ALA A 263 -21.27 -6.79 12.95
CA ALA A 263 -20.38 -5.84 12.28
C ALA A 263 -21.00 -5.22 11.02
N TYR A 264 -21.78 -6.00 10.25
CA TYR A 264 -22.57 -5.48 9.13
C TYR A 264 -23.61 -4.46 9.59
N GLU A 265 -24.41 -4.79 10.59
CA GLU A 265 -25.44 -3.90 11.15
C GLU A 265 -24.80 -2.61 11.68
N THR A 266 -23.68 -2.73 12.40
CA THR A 266 -22.91 -1.57 12.89
C THR A 266 -22.40 -0.70 11.74
N ALA A 267 -21.91 -1.31 10.66
CA ALA A 267 -21.39 -0.59 9.50
C ALA A 267 -22.51 0.13 8.71
N LEU A 268 -23.70 -0.47 8.61
CA LEU A 268 -24.86 0.18 7.99
C LEU A 268 -25.34 1.40 8.77
N ASN A 269 -25.34 1.32 10.11
CA ASN A 269 -25.79 2.42 10.97
C ASN A 269 -24.83 3.62 10.98
N ASN A 270 -23.53 3.38 10.84
CA ASN A 270 -22.50 4.42 11.01
C ASN A 270 -21.77 4.81 9.71
N GLY A 271 -21.93 4.01 8.66
CA GLY A 271 -21.17 4.16 7.44
C GLY A 271 -21.80 5.13 6.42
N PRO A 272 -21.04 5.53 5.38
CA PRO A 272 -21.54 6.46 4.38
C PRO A 272 -22.58 5.80 3.46
N GLY A 273 -23.82 6.30 3.44
CA GLY A 273 -24.92 5.73 2.63
C GLY A 273 -24.66 5.66 1.11
N SER A 274 -23.67 6.39 0.59
CA SER A 274 -23.22 6.30 -0.81
C SER A 274 -22.25 5.14 -1.09
N SER A 275 -21.99 4.26 -0.12
CA SER A 275 -21.07 3.14 -0.26
C SER A 275 -21.72 1.97 -1.02
N GLU A 276 -21.02 1.44 -2.02
CA GLU A 276 -21.50 0.28 -2.79
C GLU A 276 -21.37 -1.00 -1.95
N LEU A 277 -20.31 -1.08 -1.14
CA LEU A 277 -20.14 -2.12 -0.13
C LEU A 277 -21.33 -2.16 0.82
N LEU A 278 -21.72 -1.02 1.41
CA LEU A 278 -22.83 -0.97 2.36
C LEU A 278 -24.17 -1.28 1.70
N GLN A 279 -24.40 -0.82 0.47
CA GLN A 279 -25.59 -1.20 -0.28
C GLN A 279 -25.65 -2.70 -0.57
N THR A 280 -24.51 -3.34 -0.81
CA THR A 280 -24.42 -4.80 -0.98
C THR A 280 -24.67 -5.54 0.32
N ILE A 281 -24.11 -5.05 1.43
CA ILE A 281 -24.36 -5.58 2.78
C ILE A 281 -25.84 -5.47 3.16
N ALA A 282 -26.49 -4.34 2.91
CA ALA A 282 -27.91 -4.15 3.22
C ALA A 282 -28.79 -5.19 2.51
N LYS A 283 -28.59 -5.38 1.20
CA LYS A 283 -29.32 -6.39 0.41
C LYS A 283 -29.02 -7.82 0.88
N LEU A 284 -27.79 -8.09 1.31
CA LEU A 284 -27.43 -9.39 1.86
C LEU A 284 -28.17 -9.66 3.18
N LEU A 285 -28.24 -8.67 4.08
CA LEU A 285 -28.96 -8.82 5.35
C LEU A 285 -30.45 -9.09 5.13
N GLU A 286 -31.11 -8.44 4.16
CA GLU A 286 -32.51 -8.72 3.81
C GLU A 286 -32.73 -10.20 3.43
N LEU A 287 -31.79 -10.79 2.68
CA LEU A 287 -31.85 -12.21 2.33
C LEU A 287 -31.60 -13.10 3.54
N LEU A 288 -30.63 -12.75 4.39
CA LEU A 288 -30.28 -13.50 5.59
C LEU A 288 -31.38 -13.47 6.66
N ASP A 289 -32.13 -12.38 6.75
CA ASP A 289 -33.30 -12.27 7.64
C ASP A 289 -34.38 -13.29 7.24
N SER A 290 -34.54 -13.49 5.93
CA SER A 290 -35.50 -14.45 5.37
C SER A 290 -35.01 -15.90 5.48
N SER A 291 -33.69 -16.12 5.62
CA SER A 291 -33.08 -17.45 5.70
C SER A 291 -32.60 -17.85 7.10
N ASN A 292 -32.90 -17.06 8.14
CA ASN A 292 -32.39 -17.29 9.49
C ASN A 292 -30.85 -17.47 9.52
N ASP A 293 -30.17 -16.55 8.81
CA ASP A 293 -28.72 -16.47 8.60
C ASP A 293 -28.07 -17.63 7.80
N GLU A 294 -28.87 -18.51 7.20
CA GLU A 294 -28.36 -19.66 6.45
C GLU A 294 -27.83 -19.25 5.07
N LEU A 295 -26.70 -19.87 4.68
CA LEU A 295 -26.15 -19.81 3.33
C LEU A 295 -26.97 -20.69 2.38
N THR A 296 -28.16 -20.21 2.04
CA THR A 296 -29.05 -20.88 1.07
C THR A 296 -28.53 -20.73 -0.36
N PRO A 297 -29.06 -21.49 -1.33
CA PRO A 297 -28.73 -21.29 -2.75
C PRO A 297 -28.96 -19.84 -3.24
N GLU A 298 -30.00 -19.17 -2.74
CA GLU A 298 -30.30 -17.78 -3.08
C GLU A 298 -29.26 -16.81 -2.52
N VAL A 299 -28.85 -16.99 -1.25
CA VAL A 299 -27.77 -16.20 -0.64
C VAL A 299 -26.46 -16.44 -1.39
N GLN A 300 -26.13 -17.70 -1.70
CA GLN A 300 -24.93 -18.05 -2.45
C GLN A 300 -24.93 -17.42 -3.85
N GLN A 301 -26.05 -17.47 -4.57
CA GLN A 301 -26.20 -16.86 -5.89
C GLN A 301 -26.03 -15.34 -5.83
N PHE A 302 -26.59 -14.69 -4.80
CA PHE A 302 -26.39 -13.26 -4.56
C PHE A 302 -24.90 -12.93 -4.38
N LEU A 303 -24.22 -13.67 -3.50
CA LEU A 303 -22.79 -13.46 -3.23
C LEU A 303 -21.94 -13.69 -4.49
N ASP A 304 -22.22 -14.73 -5.27
CA ASP A 304 -21.50 -15.02 -6.51
C ASP A 304 -21.67 -13.94 -7.57
N LYS A 305 -22.84 -13.29 -7.63
CA LYS A 305 -23.13 -12.21 -8.59
C LYS A 305 -22.49 -10.87 -8.19
N HIS A 306 -22.39 -10.60 -6.89
CA HIS A 306 -22.04 -9.27 -6.37
C HIS A 306 -20.62 -9.16 -5.81
N VAL A 307 -19.94 -10.29 -5.57
CA VAL A 307 -18.62 -10.32 -4.91
C VAL A 307 -17.53 -10.96 -5.78
N LYS A 308 -17.87 -11.98 -6.58
CA LYS A 308 -16.93 -12.65 -7.51
C LYS A 308 -16.91 -11.96 -8.87
#